data_AF-A0A970CUV6-F1
#
_entry.id   AF-A0A970CUV6-F1
#
_cell.length_a   1.000
_cell.length_b   1.000
_cell.length_c   1.000
_cell.angle_alpha   90.00
_cell.angle_beta   90.00
_cell.angle_gamma   90.00
#
_symmetry.space_group_name_H-M   'P 1'
#
loop_
_entity.id
_entity.type
_entity.pdbx_description
1 polymer ?
#
loop_
_entity_poly.entity_id
_entity_poly.type
_entity_poly.pdbx_seq_one_letter_code
_entity_poly.pdbx_strand_id
1 'polypeptide(L)' 'MKKIKGVRVEDIIKDMTPEELERFKKERYEKFIKPLMEMNIKSLYELKEIHLNKDLKI' A
#
# COMPACT_ATOMS: atom_id res chain seq x y z
N MET A 1 8.64 20.17 12.13
CA MET A 1 8.57 19.22 11.00
C MET A 1 9.38 19.78 9.84
N LYS A 2 10.38 19.06 9.30
CA LYS A 2 11.04 19.48 8.04
C LYS A 2 9.97 19.51 6.95
N LYS A 3 9.91 20.59 6.16
CA LYS A 3 9.00 20.69 5.00
C LYS A 3 9.31 19.53 4.06
N ILE A 4 8.43 18.54 4.01
CA ILE A 4 8.48 17.51 2.98
C ILE A 4 7.97 18.19 1.72
N LYS A 5 8.87 18.50 0.78
CA LYS A 5 8.50 19.05 -0.52
C LYS A 5 7.94 17.90 -1.35
N GLY A 6 6.63 17.74 -1.34
CA GLY A 6 5.93 16.81 -2.23
C GLY A 6 6.06 17.26 -3.69
N VAL A 7 6.20 16.29 -4.58
CA VAL A 7 6.11 16.46 -6.03
C VAL A 7 4.89 15.68 -6.53
N ARG A 8 4.18 16.21 -7.52
CA ARG A 8 3.02 15.51 -8.09
C ARG A 8 3.50 14.33 -8.92
N VAL A 9 2.75 13.23 -8.91
CA VAL A 9 3.11 12.04 -9.69
C VAL A 9 3.06 12.37 -11.17
N GLU A 10 2.07 13.15 -11.60
CA GLU A 10 1.94 13.67 -12.96
C GLU A 10 3.23 14.35 -13.47
N ASP A 11 3.89 15.14 -12.62
CA ASP A 11 5.13 15.85 -12.99
C ASP A 11 6.34 14.91 -13.12
N ILE A 12 6.30 13.76 -12.44
CA ILE A 12 7.37 12.75 -12.47
C ILE A 12 7.23 11.86 -13.71
N ILE A 13 6.00 11.53 -14.11
CA ILE A 13 5.74 10.54 -15.17
C ILE A 13 5.59 11.13 -16.57
N LYS A 14 5.46 12.47 -16.69
CA LYS A 14 5.12 13.15 -17.96
C LYS A 14 6.09 12.89 -19.12
N ASP A 15 7.36 12.62 -18.81
CA ASP A 15 8.43 12.43 -19.81
C ASP A 15 8.89 10.97 -19.92
N MET A 16 8.22 10.04 -19.23
CA MET A 16 8.58 8.62 -19.26
C MET A 16 8.08 7.92 -20.54
N THR A 17 8.87 6.99 -21.08
CA THR A 17 8.37 6.05 -22.09
C THR A 17 7.34 5.10 -21.48
N PRO A 18 6.52 4.41 -22.30
CA PRO A 18 5.61 3.39 -21.79
C PRO A 18 6.30 2.30 -20.94
N GLU A 19 7.49 1.85 -21.35
CA GLU A 19 8.26 0.85 -20.62
C GLU A 19 8.79 1.38 -19.28
N GLU A 20 9.22 2.65 -19.25
CA GLU A 20 9.64 3.32 -18.01
C GLU A 20 8.48 3.51 -17.05
N LEU A 21 7.31 3.90 -17.57
CA LEU A 21 6.10 4.06 -16.79
C LEU A 21 5.65 2.74 -16.17
N GLU A 22 5.71 1.63 -16.91
CA GLU A 22 5.36 0.30 -16.37
C GLU A 22 6.35 -0.15 -15.29
N ARG A 23 7.66 0.07 -15.49
CA ARG A 23 8.67 -0.20 -14.44
C ARG A 23 8.42 0.66 -13.20
N PHE A 24 8.12 1.95 -13.39
CA PHE A 24 7.80 2.87 -12.29
C PHE A 24 6.57 2.41 -11.50
N LYS A 25 5.47 2.06 -12.18
CA LYS A 25 4.26 1.55 -11.53
C LYS A 25 4.54 0.27 -10.74
N LYS A 26 5.28 -0.67 -11.33
CA LYS A 26 5.64 -1.93 -10.68
C LYS A 26 6.44 -1.68 -9.39
N GLU A 27 7.50 -0.87 -9.46
CA GLU A 27 8.32 -0.55 -8.30
C GLU A 27 7.49 0.13 -7.20
N ARG A 28 6.63 1.08 -7.58
CA ARG A 28 5.77 1.79 -6.62
C ARG A 28 4.75 0.87 -5.96
N TYR A 29 4.16 -0.03 -6.73
CA TYR A 29 3.26 -1.04 -6.20
C TYR A 29 3.98 -1.95 -5.19
N GLU A 30 5.14 -2.49 -5.55
CA GLU A 30 5.90 -3.41 -4.70
C GLU A 30 6.38 -2.75 -3.41
N LYS A 31 6.88 -1.50 -3.47
CA LYS A 31 7.47 -0.82 -2.31
C LYS A 31 6.46 -0.14 -1.39
N PHE A 32 5.34 0.35 -1.92
CA PHE A 32 4.43 1.19 -1.14
C PHE A 32 3.04 0.61 -1.01
N ILE A 33 2.44 0.12 -2.10
CA ILE A 33 1.03 -0.31 -2.08
C ILE A 33 0.90 -1.72 -1.50
N LYS A 34 1.71 -2.67 -1.98
CA LYS A 34 1.66 -4.06 -1.55
C LYS A 34 1.86 -4.22 -0.03
N PRO A 35 2.85 -3.58 0.62
CA PRO A 35 3.01 -3.71 2.07
C PRO A 35 1.81 -3.19 2.86
N LEU A 36 1.19 -2.07 2.43
CA LEU A 36 -0.01 -1.54 3.08
C LEU A 36 -1.19 -2.51 2.95
N MET A 37 -1.35 -3.11 1.77
CA MET A 37 -2.40 -4.11 1.54
C MET A 37 -2.18 -5.36 2.39
N GLU A 38 -0.96 -5.87 2.49
CA GLU A 38 -0.62 -7.02 3.35
C GLU A 38 -0.88 -6.72 4.82
N MET A 39 -0.51 -5.52 5.30
CA MET A 39 -0.82 -5.08 6.66
C MET A 39 -2.32 -5.00 6.92
N ASN A 40 -3.10 -4.47 5.97
CA ASN A 40 -4.55 -4.39 6.08
C ASN A 40 -5.18 -5.78 6.13
N ILE A 41 -4.75 -6.69 5.26
CA ILE A 41 -5.21 -8.08 5.24
C ILE A 41 -4.90 -8.77 6.57
N LYS A 42 -3.68 -8.62 7.09
CA LYS A 42 -3.30 -9.17 8.39
C LYS A 42 -4.20 -8.63 9.51
N SER A 43 -4.44 -7.32 9.53
CA SER A 43 -5.31 -6.68 10.51
C SER A 43 -6.75 -7.21 10.45
N LEU A 44 -7.27 -7.48 9.24
CA LEU A 44 -8.61 -8.08 9.07
C LEU A 44 -8.67 -9.51 9.61
N TYR A 45 -7.63 -10.32 9.40
CA TYR A 45 -7.56 -11.66 9.99
C TYR A 45 -7.51 -11.62 11.52
N GLU A 46 -6.70 -10.73 12.10
CA GLU A 46 -6.64 -10.56 13.56
C GLU A 46 -7.99 -10.15 14.15
N LEU A 47 -8.71 -9.23 13.49
CA LEU A 47 -10.06 -8.84 13.90
C LEU A 47 -11.05 -10.01 13.83
N LYS A 48 -10.98 -10.84 12.78
CA LYS A 48 -11.84 -12.02 12.63
C LYS A 48 -11.58 -13.06 13.72
N GLU A 49 -10.31 -13.34 14.02
CA GLU A 49 -9.91 -14.28 15.08
C GLU A 49 -10.36 -13.78 16.46
N ILE A 50 -10.22 -12.48 16.74
CA ILE A 50 -10.72 -11.89 18.00
C ILE A 50 -12.24 -12.04 18.12
N HIS A 51 -12.98 -11.84 17.02
CA HIS A 51 -14.42 -11.99 17.01
C HIS A 51 -14.84 -13.44 17.27
N LEU A 52 -14.25 -14.41 16.55
CA LEU A 52 -14.53 -15.84 16.72
C LEU A 52 -14.26 -16.33 18.15
N ASN A 53 -13.16 -15.88 18.76
CA ASN A 53 -12.81 -16.23 20.13
C ASN A 53 -13.73 -15.60 21.19
N LYS A 54 -14.41 -14.49 20.88
CA LYS A 54 -15.45 -13.93 21.76
C LYS A 54 -16.73 -14.75 21.68
N ASP A 55 -17.10 -15.20 20.49
CA ASP A 55 -18.33 -15.96 20.26
C ASP A 55 -18.24 -17.39 20.84
N LEU A 56 -17.03 -17.95 20.93
CA LEU A 56 -16.76 -19.28 21.53
C LEU A 56 -16.63 -19.27 23.07
N LYS A 57 -16.64 -18.09 23.72
CA LYS A 57 -16.51 -17.95 25.18
C LYS A 57 -17.86 -17.91 25.93
N ILE A 58 -18.93 -18.43 25.31
CA ILE A 58 -20.26 -18.56 25.91
C ILE A 58 -20.43 -19.97 26.48
#